data_AF-A0A352AF02-F1
#
_entry.id   AF-A0A352AF02-F1
#
_cell.length_a   1.000
_cell.length_b   1.000
_cell.length_c   1.000
_cell.angle_alpha   90.00
_cell.angle_beta   90.00
_cell.angle_gamma   90.00
#
_symmetry.space_group_name_H-M   'P 1'
#
loop_
_entity.id
_entity.type
_entity.pdbx_description
1 polymer ?
#
loop_
_entity_poly.entity_id
_entity_poly.type
_entity_poly.pdbx_seq_one_letter_code
_entity_poly.pdbx_strand_id
1 'polypeptide(L)' 'MDICPCCSHPLLRQTRNHNLYWFCRHCWQEMPNFSDTQIAYYQYRQSLENLVNLSASSLAKV' A
#
# COMPACT_ATOMS: atom_id res chain seq x y z
N MET A 1 -1.43 -13.14 -15.42
CA MET A 1 0.03 -13.07 -15.19
C MET A 1 0.31 -11.82 -14.39
N ASP A 2 1.05 -11.93 -13.30
CA ASP A 2 1.44 -10.76 -12.50
C ASP A 2 2.60 -10.04 -13.20
N ILE A 3 2.32 -8.84 -13.70
CA ILE A 3 3.26 -8.02 -14.45
C ILE A 3 3.70 -6.85 -13.58
N CYS A 4 5.00 -6.54 -13.60
CA CYS A 4 5.54 -5.40 -12.88
C CYS A 4 4.99 -4.10 -13.48
N PRO A 5 4.29 -3.24 -12.71
CA PRO A 5 3.78 -1.96 -13.23
C PRO A 5 4.90 -0.95 -13.54
N CYS A 6 6.12 -1.18 -13.05
CA CYS A 6 7.25 -0.28 -13.29
C CYS A 6 7.98 -0.57 -14.62
N CYS A 7 8.06 -1.83 -15.05
CA CYS A 7 8.90 -2.23 -16.20
C CYS A 7 8.27 -3.28 -17.12
N SER A 8 7.01 -3.66 -16.89
CA SER A 8 6.28 -4.67 -17.66
C SER A 8 6.91 -6.08 -17.71
N HIS A 9 7.93 -6.36 -16.89
CA HIS A 9 8.49 -7.71 -16.75
C HIS A 9 7.62 -8.61 -15.87
N PRO A 10 7.64 -9.94 -16.09
CA PRO A 10 6.97 -10.89 -15.22
C PRO A 10 7.50 -10.83 -13.79
N LEU A 11 6.58 -10.81 -12.84
CA LEU A 11 6.89 -10.88 -11.41
C LEU A 11 7.14 -12.33 -11.00
N LEU A 12 8.04 -12.51 -10.03
CA LEU A 12 8.28 -13.81 -9.39
C LEU A 12 7.42 -13.97 -8.14
N ARG A 13 6.76 -15.13 -8.05
CA ARG A 13 6.04 -15.58 -6.86
C ARG A 13 7.02 -16.10 -5.81
N GLN A 14 7.13 -15.38 -4.69
CA GLN A 14 7.97 -15.76 -3.56
C GLN A 14 7.15 -15.89 -2.27
N THR A 15 7.67 -16.65 -1.33
CA THR A 15 7.08 -16.88 -0.01
C THR A 15 8.07 -16.47 1.08
N ARG A 16 7.69 -15.57 1.98
CA ARG A 16 8.50 -15.16 3.14
C ARG A 16 7.63 -15.16 4.38
N ASN A 17 8.07 -15.87 5.42
CA ASN A 17 7.34 -15.98 6.70
C ASN A 17 5.85 -16.29 6.51
N HIS A 18 5.53 -17.29 5.68
CA HIS A 18 4.16 -17.71 5.32
C HIS A 18 3.32 -16.70 4.53
N ASN A 19 3.90 -15.59 4.06
CA ASN A 19 3.23 -14.62 3.20
C ASN A 19 3.73 -14.75 1.75
N LEU A 20 2.79 -14.72 0.80
CA LEU A 20 3.08 -14.66 -0.63
C LEU A 20 3.31 -13.21 -1.05
N TYR A 21 4.42 -12.92 -1.73
CA TYR A 21 4.74 -11.59 -2.25
C TYR A 21 5.38 -11.68 -3.63
N TRP A 22 5.15 -10.65 -4.45
CA TRP A 22 5.71 -10.54 -5.79
C TRP A 22 7.04 -9.82 -5.76
N PHE A 23 7.99 -10.29 -6.56
CA PHE A 23 9.30 -9.67 -6.67
C PHE A 23 9.66 -9.45 -8.13
N CYS A 24 10.05 -8.22 -8.45
CA CYS A 24 10.55 -7.90 -9.77
C CYS A 24 12.07 -8.05 -9.81
N ARG A 25 12.60 -8.99 -10.61
CA ARG A 25 14.06 -9.14 -10.81
C ARG A 25 14.70 -8.03 -11.64
N HIS A 26 13.90 -7.27 -12.39
CA HIS A 26 14.40 -6.17 -13.20
C HIS A 26 14.54 -4.89 -12.35
N CYS A 27 13.50 -4.55 -11.59
CA CYS A 27 13.52 -3.41 -10.67
C CYS A 27 14.24 -3.69 -9.35
N TRP A 28 14.50 -4.96 -9.02
CA TRP A 28 15.03 -5.39 -7.72
C TRP A 28 14.18 -4.94 -6.52
N GLN A 29 12.87 -4.93 -6.71
CA GLN A 29 11.90 -4.47 -5.71
C GLN A 29 10.82 -5.52 -5.45
N GLU A 30 10.42 -5.59 -4.19
CA GLU A 30 9.21 -6.28 -3.77
C GLU A 30 8.00 -5.48 -4.28
N MET A 31 7.11 -6.17 -4.98
CA MET A 31 5.84 -5.68 -5.46
C MET A 31 4.76 -6.26 -4.53
N PRO A 32 4.24 -5.46 -3.59
CA PRO A 32 3.20 -5.94 -2.69
C PRO A 32 1.90 -6.17 -3.47
N ASN A 33 1.02 -7.01 -2.95
CA ASN A 33 -0.30 -7.23 -3.56
C ASN A 33 -1.11 -5.92 -3.55
N PHE A 34 -1.43 -5.40 -4.73
CA PHE A 34 -2.14 -4.12 -4.86
C PHE A 34 -3.50 -4.11 -4.16
N SER A 35 -4.18 -5.26 -4.05
CA SER A 35 -5.44 -5.36 -3.32
C SER A 35 -5.25 -5.12 -1.83
N ASP A 36 -4.20 -5.71 -1.24
CA ASP A 36 -3.91 -5.60 0.18
C ASP A 36 -3.33 -4.21 0.52
N THR A 37 -2.49 -3.65 -0.35
CA THR A 37 -1.93 -2.30 -0.14
C THR A 37 -2.96 -1.19 -0.30
N GLN A 38 -3.92 -1.34 -1.21
CA GLN A 38 -4.99 -0.36 -1.37
C GLN A 38 -5.84 -0.24 -0.10
N ILE A 39 -6.22 -1.36 0.53
CA ILE A 39 -7.02 -1.35 1.76
C ILE A 39 -6.28 -0.60 2.87
N ALA A 40 -4.99 -0.92 3.09
CA ALA A 40 -4.16 -0.25 4.10
C ALA A 40 -4.02 1.26 3.82
N TYR A 41 -3.84 1.65 2.55
CA TYR A 41 -3.77 3.06 2.16
C TYR A 41 -5.07 3.81 2.45
N TYR A 42 -6.23 3.27 2.06
CA TYR A 42 -7.52 3.93 2.31
C TYR A 42 -7.80 4.09 3.81
N GLN A 43 -7.47 3.08 4.62
CA GLN A 43 -7.61 3.16 6.07
C GLN A 43 -6.71 4.24 6.67
N TYR A 44 -5.45 4.32 6.22
CA TYR A 44 -4.53 5.36 6.64
C TYR A 44 -5.03 6.75 6.22
N ARG A 45 -5.54 6.88 5.00
CA ARG A 45 -6.08 8.15 4.51
C ARG A 45 -7.30 8.60 5.34
N GLN A 46 -8.22 7.69 5.64
CA GLN A 46 -9.37 7.98 6.50
C GLN A 46 -8.95 8.33 7.92
N SER A 47 -7.95 7.65 8.49
CA SER A 47 -7.47 7.99 9.83
C SER A 47 -6.83 9.37 9.87
N LEU A 48 -6.05 9.74 8.84
CA LEU A 48 -5.53 11.10 8.69
C LEU A 48 -6.64 12.14 8.56
N GLU A 49 -7.65 11.89 7.71
CA GLU A 49 -8.81 12.78 7.57
C GLU A 49 -9.54 12.96 8.91
N ASN A 50 -9.74 11.87 9.66
CA ASN A 50 -10.36 11.93 10.99
C ASN A 50 -9.52 12.77 11.97
N LEU A 51 -8.19 12.64 11.96
CA LEU A 51 -7.29 13.45 12.79
C LEU A 51 -7.36 14.94 12.44
N VAL A 52 -7.43 15.27 11.15
CA VAL A 52 -7.59 16.66 10.68
C VAL A 52 -8.96 17.23 11.09
N ASN A 53 -10.02 16.44 11.01
CA ASN A 53 -11.36 16.87 11.41
C ASN A 53 -11.48 17.06 12.93
N LEU A 54 -10.79 16.22 13.71
CA LEU A 54 -10.69 16.36 15.17
C LEU A 54 -9.93 17.63 15.58
N SER A 55 -8.84 17.99 14.88
CA SER A 55 -8.13 19.24 15.17
C SER A 55 -8.93 20.48 14.76
N ALA A 56 -9.63 20.44 13.61
CA ALA A 56 -10.49 21.52 13.16
C ALA A 56 -11.66 21.79 14.13
N SER A 57 -12.25 20.75 14.69
CA SER A 57 -13.33 20.88 15.68
C SER A 57 -12.86 21.37 17.05
N SER A 58 -11.60 21.13 17.44
CA SER A 58 -11.00 21.72 18.64
C SER A 58 -10.70 23.22 18.49
N LEU A 59 -10.41 23.71 17.28
CA LEU A 59 -10.16 25.13 17.01
C LEU A 59 -11.44 25.97 16.87
N ALA A 60 -12.56 25.36 16.48
CA ALA A 60 -13.86 26.04 16.35
C ALA A 60 -14.57 26.32 17.70
N LYS A 61 -13.93 26.02 18.84
CA LYS A 61 -14.52 26.12 20.19
C LYS A 61 -13.88 27.23 21.07
N VAL A 62 -13.12 28.15 20.48
CA VAL A 62 -12.57 29.36 21.10
C VAL A 62 -13.21 30.58 20.45
#